data_AF-A0A7D7PUQ7-F1
#
_entry.id   AF-A0A7D7PUQ7-F1
#
_cell.length_a   1.000
_cell.length_b   1.000
_cell.length_c   1.000
_cell.angle_alpha   90.00
_cell.angle_beta   90.00
_cell.angle_gamma   90.00
#
_symmetry.space_group_name_H-M   'P 1'
#
loop_
_entity.id
_entity.type
_entity.pdbx_description
1 polymer ?
#
loop_
_entity_poly.entity_id
_entity_poly.type
_entity_poly.pdbx_seq_one_letter_code
_entity_poly.pdbx_strand_id
1 'polypeptide(L)' 'MKNYPEVYSLEESLEILKKYRNEISKDDYDNIKSVIGSHAIESQYLNEIDIEMLVDKAINNRTTEESINRLKNKGLL' A
#
# COMPACT_ATOMS: atom_id res chain seq x y z
N MET A 1 -11.25 -2.24 14.57
CA MET A 1 -10.12 -1.79 13.74
C MET A 1 -9.03 -2.84 13.82
N LYS A 2 -8.56 -3.33 12.67
CA LYS A 2 -7.30 -4.10 12.67
C LYS A 2 -6.18 -3.13 13.04
N ASN A 3 -5.37 -3.47 14.02
CA ASN A 3 -4.10 -2.79 14.24
C ASN A 3 -3.11 -3.36 13.26
N TYR A 4 -2.73 -2.56 12.26
CA TYR A 4 -1.62 -2.90 11.38
C TYR A 4 -0.33 -2.51 12.09
N PRO A 5 0.65 -3.43 12.23
CA PRO A 5 1.92 -3.11 12.86
C PRO A 5 2.64 -2.00 12.11
N GLU A 6 3.27 -1.10 12.86
CA GLU A 6 4.24 -0.16 12.29
C GLU A 6 5.42 -0.92 11.70
N VAL A 7 6.03 -0.34 10.66
CA VAL A 7 7.24 -0.83 10.01
C VAL A 7 8.36 0.19 10.16
N TYR A 8 9.61 -0.28 10.15
CA TYR A 8 10.76 0.53 10.51
C TYR A 8 11.88 0.48 9.45
N SER A 9 11.59 -0.10 8.29
CA SER A 9 12.56 -0.23 7.19
C SER A 9 11.89 -0.33 5.83
N LEU A 10 12.65 0.03 4.78
CA LEU A 10 12.24 -0.16 3.39
C LEU A 10 11.98 -1.65 3.08
N GLU A 11 12.85 -2.54 3.54
CA GLU A 11 12.69 -4.00 3.37
C GLU A 11 11.33 -4.48 3.88
N GLU A 12 10.91 -4.07 5.07
CA GLU A 12 9.61 -4.47 5.64
C GLU A 12 8.43 -4.00 4.80
N SER A 13 8.45 -2.73 4.33
CA SER A 13 7.44 -2.23 3.40
C SER A 13 7.43 -3.00 2.07
N LEU A 14 8.60 -3.35 1.53
CA LEU A 14 8.69 -4.11 0.28
C LEU A 14 8.23 -5.57 0.44
N GLU A 15 8.45 -6.20 1.59
CA GLU A 15 7.92 -7.54 1.90
C GLU A 15 6.38 -7.55 1.90
N ILE A 16 5.75 -6.48 2.38
CA ILE A 16 4.29 -6.36 2.32
C ILE A 16 3.83 -6.23 0.86
N LEU A 17 4.47 -5.37 0.04
CA LEU A 17 4.11 -5.23 -1.38
C LEU A 17 4.22 -6.56 -2.15
N LYS A 18 5.20 -7.41 -1.83
CA LYS A 18 5.39 -8.72 -2.48
C LYS A 18 4.14 -9.61 -2.41
N LYS A 19 3.29 -9.47 -1.38
CA LYS A 19 2.03 -10.23 -1.24
C LYS A 19 1.10 -10.00 -2.45
N TYR A 20 1.11 -8.80 -3.02
CA TYR A 20 0.22 -8.38 -4.10
C TYR A 20 0.83 -8.56 -5.50
N ARG A 21 2.03 -9.12 -5.63
CA ARG A 21 2.76 -9.22 -6.92
C ARG A 21 1.97 -9.87 -8.05
N ASN A 22 1.07 -10.80 -7.72
CA ASN A 22 0.23 -11.50 -8.68
C ASN A 22 -1.18 -10.90 -8.82
N GLU A 23 -1.51 -9.87 -8.04
CA GLU A 23 -2.82 -9.21 -8.01
C GLU A 23 -2.86 -7.90 -8.82
N ILE A 24 -1.69 -7.30 -9.09
CA ILE A 24 -1.54 -6.08 -9.87
C ILE A 24 -0.69 -6.29 -11.11
N SER A 25 -0.79 -5.37 -12.07
CA SER A 25 0.10 -5.36 -13.23
C SER A 25 1.55 -5.12 -12.80
N LYS A 26 2.50 -5.54 -13.65
CA LYS A 26 3.93 -5.28 -13.39
C LYS A 26 4.21 -3.78 -13.29
N ASP A 27 3.60 -2.98 -14.14
CA ASP A 27 3.80 -1.53 -14.18
C ASP A 27 3.27 -0.87 -12.89
N ASP A 28 2.11 -1.30 -12.40
CA ASP A 28 1.57 -0.85 -11.12
C ASP A 28 2.46 -1.26 -9.95
N TYR A 29 2.97 -2.49 -9.96
CA TYR A 29 3.89 -2.98 -8.95
C TYR A 29 5.17 -2.14 -8.90
N ASP A 30 5.77 -1.87 -10.06
CA ASP A 30 6.99 -1.07 -10.16
C ASP A 30 6.74 0.39 -9.77
N ASN A 31 5.57 0.94 -10.09
CA ASN A 31 5.14 2.28 -9.65
C ASN A 31 4.98 2.35 -8.12
N ILE A 32 4.26 1.41 -7.50
CA ILE A 32 4.08 1.36 -6.04
C ILE A 32 5.42 1.17 -5.33
N LYS A 33 6.29 0.31 -5.88
CA LYS A 33 7.66 0.13 -5.37
C LYS A 33 8.44 1.45 -5.38
N SER A 34 8.31 2.25 -6.43
CA SER A 34 8.93 3.57 -6.52
C SER A 34 8.39 4.52 -5.45
N VAL A 35 7.06 4.55 -5.23
CA VAL A 35 6.41 5.35 -4.18
C VAL A 35 6.92 4.97 -2.79
N ILE A 36 7.00 3.68 -2.47
CA ILE A 36 7.56 3.20 -1.19
C ILE A 36 9.01 3.69 -1.03
N GLY A 37 9.82 3.58 -2.09
CA GLY A 37 11.20 4.06 -2.10
C GLY A 37 11.33 5.56 -1.84
N SER A 38 10.48 6.39 -2.43
CA SER A 38 10.46 7.84 -2.18
C SER A 38 10.17 8.20 -0.72
N HIS A 39 9.21 7.52 -0.07
CA HIS A 39 8.93 7.73 1.36
C HIS A 39 10.11 7.30 2.24
N ALA A 40 10.77 6.18 1.89
CA ALA A 40 11.91 5.69 2.65
C ALA A 40 13.11 6.65 2.64
N ILE A 41 13.29 7.47 1.58
CA ILE A 41 14.30 8.55 1.55
C ILE A 41 14.05 9.56 2.68
N GLU A 42 12.78 9.79 3.02
CA GLU A 42 12.35 10.68 4.10
C GLU A 42 12.24 9.97 5.45
N SER A 43 12.79 8.75 5.57
CA SER A 43 12.66 7.89 6.77
C SER A 43 11.21 7.58 7.16
N GLN A 44 10.31 7.54 6.17
CA GLN A 44 8.92 7.12 6.33
C GLN A 44 8.75 5.72 5.72
N TYR A 45 8.16 4.81 6.48
CA TYR A 45 7.98 3.41 6.07
C TYR A 45 6.49 3.08 6.06
N LEU A 46 6.04 2.53 4.93
CA LEU A 46 4.62 2.28 4.69
C LEU A 46 4.23 0.91 5.24
N ASN A 47 3.26 0.90 6.14
CA ASN A 47 2.77 -0.33 6.76
C ASN A 47 1.72 -1.01 5.86
N GLU A 48 1.07 -2.05 6.37
CA GLU A 48 0.16 -2.87 5.56
C GLU A 48 -1.10 -2.12 5.13
N ILE A 49 -1.64 -1.17 5.90
CA ILE A 49 -2.81 -0.40 5.46
C ILE A 49 -2.45 0.60 4.36
N ASP A 50 -1.27 1.22 4.45
CA ASP A 50 -0.79 2.16 3.43
C ASP A 50 -0.60 1.44 2.09
N ILE A 51 0.01 0.25 2.12
CA ILE A 51 0.26 -0.55 0.93
C ILE A 51 -1.06 -1.12 0.36
N GLU A 52 -1.98 -1.59 1.20
CA GLU A 52 -3.33 -1.99 0.76
C GLU A 52 -4.04 -0.85 0.02
N MET A 53 -3.90 0.39 0.50
CA MET A 53 -4.49 1.56 -0.15
C MET A 53 -3.84 1.87 -1.50
N LEU A 54 -2.52 1.76 -1.63
CA LEU A 54 -1.81 1.95 -2.91
C LEU A 54 -2.22 0.89 -3.95
N VAL A 55 -2.31 -0.38 -3.52
CA VAL A 55 -2.73 -1.50 -4.36
C VAL A 55 -4.19 -1.33 -4.81
N ASP A 56 -5.08 -0.92 -3.90
CA ASP A 56 -6.49 -0.70 -4.23
C ASP A 56 -6.69 0.37 -5.30
N LYS A 57 -5.91 1.46 -5.23
CA LYS A 57 -5.91 2.53 -6.22
C LYS A 57 -5.46 2.01 -7.59
N ALA A 58 -4.40 1.21 -7.62
CA ALA A 58 -3.87 0.61 -8.84
C ALA A 58 -4.85 -0.38 -9.51
N ILE A 59 -5.39 -1.36 -8.76
CA ILE A 59 -6.27 -2.40 -9.33
C ILE A 59 -7.53 -1.81 -9.96
N ASN A 60 -8.08 -0.74 -9.36
CA ASN A 60 -9.45 -0.30 -9.66
C ASN A 60 -9.53 1.07 -10.31
N ASN A 61 -8.38 1.70 -10.65
CA ASN A 61 -8.32 3.12 -11.05
C ASN A 61 -9.11 4.03 -10.10
N ARG A 62 -9.17 3.65 -8.83
CA ARG A 62 -10.05 4.29 -7.85
C ARG A 62 -9.48 5.62 -7.44
N THR A 63 -10.36 6.60 -7.32
CA THR A 63 -10.08 7.84 -6.61
C THR A 63 -9.72 7.56 -5.15
N THR A 64 -9.05 8.51 -4.51
CA THR A 64 -8.75 8.45 -3.07
C THR A 64 -10.03 8.26 -2.25
N GLU A 65 -11.13 8.91 -2.62
CA GLU A 65 -12.41 8.83 -1.91
C GLU A 65 -13.04 7.44 -1.98
N GLU A 66 -13.03 6.80 -3.15
CA GLU A 66 -13.51 5.42 -3.30
C GLU A 66 -12.68 4.42 -2.49
N SER A 67 -11.37 4.65 -2.41
CA SER A 67 -10.45 3.81 -1.62
C SER A 67 -10.74 3.96 -0.12
N ILE A 68 -10.94 5.18 0.38
CA ILE A 68 -11.33 5.45 1.77
C ILE A 68 -12.67 4.78 2.10
N ASN A 69 -13.68 4.93 1.24
CA ASN A 69 -15.01 4.33 1.48
C ASN A 69 -14.95 2.81 1.53
N ARG A 70 -14.13 2.15 0.69
CA ARG A 70 -13.95 0.70 0.74
C ARG A 70 -13.28 0.25 2.04
N LEU A 71 -12.25 0.95 2.49
CA LEU A 71 -11.55 0.61 3.73
C LEU A 71 -12.45 0.80 4.96
N LYS A 72 -13.29 1.85 4.99
CA LYS A 72 -14.35 2.02 6.00
C LYS A 72 -15.36 0.88 5.99
N ASN A 73 -15.86 0.49 4.81
CA ASN A 73 -16.79 -0.63 4.67
C ASN A 73 -16.20 -1.98 5.11
N LYS A 74 -14.87 -2.12 5.04
CA LYS A 74 -14.13 -3.29 5.55
C LYS A 74 -13.82 -3.21 7.06
N GLY A 75 -14.16 -2.12 7.75
CA GLY A 75 -13.86 -1.91 9.17
C GLY A 75 -12.37 -1.67 9.48
N LEU A 76 -11.61 -1.20 8.47
CA LEU A 76 -10.17 -0.96 8.54
C LEU A 76 -9.82 0.52 8.82
N LEU A 77 -10.76 1.43 8.54
CA LEU A 77 -10.73 2.87 8.79
C LEU A 77 -12.03 3.29 9.49
#